data_AF-A0A529KVV6-F1
#
_entry.id   AF-A0A529KVV6-F1
#
_cell.length_a   1.000
_cell.length_b   1.000
_cell.length_c   1.000
_cell.angle_alpha   90.00
_cell.angle_beta   90.00
_cell.angle_gamma   90.00
#
_symmetry.space_group_name_H-M   'P 1'
#
loop_
_entity.id
_entity.type
_entity.pdbx_description
1 polymer ?
#
loop_
_entity_poly.entity_id
_entity_poly.type
_entity_poly.pdbx_seq_one_letter_code
_entity_poly.pdbx_strand_id
1 'polypeptide(L)'
;SDTVLRTLGQLRGLGVRIALDDFGTGYSSLGYLRRFPVDKIKIDRSFIRDLDRRDTAAIVRTVIGLGIELGITVTAEGVETEAQLEMLRKAGCGEAQGFL
;
A
#
# COMPACT_ATOMS: atom_id res chain seq x y z
N SER A 1 19.32 4.83 3.13
CA SER A 1 20.50 5.27 3.91
C SER A 1 20.38 4.69 5.31
N ASP A 2 21.49 4.30 5.95
CA ASP A 2 21.47 3.70 7.30
C ASP A 2 20.90 4.63 8.37
N THR A 3 21.00 5.94 8.15
CA THR A 3 20.34 6.95 9.00
C THR A 3 18.81 6.76 9.00
N VAL A 4 18.20 6.50 7.84
CA VAL A 4 16.74 6.30 7.73
C VAL A 4 16.31 5.06 8.52
N LEU A 5 17.06 3.95 8.41
CA LEU A 5 16.75 2.73 9.15
C LEU A 5 16.82 2.94 10.67
N ARG A 6 17.84 3.64 11.16
CA ARG A 6 17.97 3.96 12.59
C ARG A 6 16.81 4.84 13.06
N THR A 7 16.48 5.89 12.33
CA THR A 7 15.38 6.80 12.70
C THR A 7 14.03 6.06 12.73
N LEU A 8 13.72 5.26 11.71
CA LEU A 8 12.49 4.47 11.69
C LEU A 8 12.45 3.44 12.84
N GLY A 9 13.59 2.81 13.15
CA GLY A 9 13.72 1.91 14.29
C GLY A 9 13.44 2.61 15.63
N GLN A 10 13.97 3.82 15.84
CA GLN A 10 13.71 4.63 17.03
C GLN A 10 12.23 5.01 17.15
N LEU A 11 11.59 5.43 16.04
CA LEU A 11 10.17 5.76 16.02
C LEU A 11 9.29 4.55 16.37
N ARG A 12 9.61 3.36 15.83
CA ARG A 12 8.91 2.12 16.21
C ARG A 12 9.14 1.75 17.67
N GLY A 13 10.33 2.02 18.22
CA GLY A 13 10.60 1.86 19.65
C GLY A 13 9.70 2.71 20.55
N LEU A 14 9.14 3.80 20.02
CA LEU A 14 8.14 4.64 20.70
C LEU A 14 6.69 4.21 20.43
N GLY A 15 6.47 3.10 19.73
CA GLY A 15 5.14 2.60 19.36
C GLY A 15 4.54 3.24 18.11
N VAL A 16 5.30 4.06 17.36
CA VAL A 16 4.83 4.66 16.10
C VAL A 16 4.80 3.61 15.00
N ARG A 17 3.70 3.58 14.24
CA ARG A 17 3.56 2.73 13.05
C ARG A 17 4.06 3.46 11.81
N ILE A 18 4.71 2.74 10.91
CA ILE A 18 5.29 3.29 9.69
C ILE A 18 4.46 2.87 8.47
N ALA A 19 3.99 3.86 7.71
CA ALA A 19 3.35 3.64 6.42
C ALA A 19 4.30 3.99 5.28
N LEU A 20 4.34 3.15 4.25
CA LEU A 20 4.99 3.46 2.97
C LEU A 20 3.95 4.10 2.05
N ASP A 21 4.15 5.38 1.76
CA ASP A 21 3.26 6.16 0.90
C ASP A 21 3.61 6.05 -0.59
N ASP A 22 2.66 6.44 -1.45
CA ASP A 22 2.81 6.49 -2.91
C ASP A 22 3.33 5.19 -3.55
N PHE A 23 2.87 4.03 -3.06
CA PHE A 23 3.33 2.74 -3.58
C PHE A 23 2.90 2.56 -5.03
N GLY A 24 3.89 2.44 -5.93
CA GLY A 24 3.70 2.23 -7.37
C GLY A 24 4.13 3.38 -8.27
N THR A 25 4.48 4.57 -7.73
CA THR A 25 4.83 5.76 -8.55
C THR A 25 6.33 6.00 -8.71
N GLY A 26 7.20 5.19 -8.07
CA GLY A 26 8.66 5.37 -8.07
C GLY A 26 9.47 4.08 -8.23
N TYR A 27 10.78 4.23 -8.46
CA TYR A 27 11.70 3.10 -8.59
C TYR A 27 11.99 2.46 -7.22
N SER A 28 11.73 1.14 -7.11
CA SER A 28 12.14 0.22 -6.01
C SER A 28 11.23 0.07 -4.78
N SER A 29 9.91 0.24 -4.89
CA SER A 29 8.98 0.02 -3.76
C SER A 29 9.07 -1.38 -3.12
N LEU A 30 9.34 -2.43 -3.89
CA LEU A 30 9.56 -3.79 -3.36
C LEU A 30 10.88 -3.94 -2.60
N GLY A 31 11.94 -3.29 -3.05
CA GLY A 31 13.24 -3.31 -2.36
C GLY A 31 13.15 -2.65 -0.98
N TYR A 32 12.27 -1.65 -0.84
CA TYR A 32 11.99 -1.00 0.44
C TYR A 32 11.22 -1.91 1.39
N LEU A 33 10.21 -2.66 0.92
CA LEU A 33 9.50 -3.62 1.76
C LEU A 33 10.42 -4.68 2.37
N ARG A 34 11.45 -5.12 1.63
CA ARG A 34 12.43 -6.08 2.15
C ARG A 34 13.35 -5.49 3.22
N ARG A 35 13.58 -4.17 3.21
CA ARG A 35 14.61 -3.50 4.02
C ARG A 35 14.04 -2.73 5.21
N PHE A 36 12.84 -2.20 5.11
CA PHE A 36 12.23 -1.35 6.12
C PHE A 36 11.09 -2.08 6.85
N PRO A 37 11.01 -2.01 8.18
CA PRO A 37 9.90 -2.57 8.95
C PRO A 37 8.68 -1.65 8.82
N VAL A 38 7.92 -1.81 7.74
CA VAL A 38 6.69 -1.06 7.51
C VAL A 38 5.49 -1.82 8.06
N ASP A 39 4.53 -1.10 8.60
CA ASP A 39 3.28 -1.65 9.13
C ASP A 39 2.13 -1.48 8.10
N LYS A 40 2.29 -0.56 7.14
CA LYS A 40 1.27 -0.22 6.14
C LYS A 40 1.87 0.14 4.78
N ILE A 41 1.16 -0.20 3.70
CA ILE A 41 1.41 0.23 2.32
C ILE A 41 0.20 1.03 1.85
N LYS A 42 0.42 2.18 1.22
CA LYS A 42 -0.62 2.99 0.59
C LYS A 42 -0.45 2.91 -0.93
N ILE A 43 -1.42 2.30 -1.62
CA ILE A 43 -1.45 2.24 -3.08
C ILE A 43 -1.90 3.60 -3.57
N ASP A 44 -1.06 4.24 -4.38
CA ASP A 44 -1.33 5.58 -4.90
C ASP A 44 -2.62 5.61 -5.73
N ARG A 45 -3.33 6.74 -5.63
CA ARG A 45 -4.59 7.00 -6.34
C ARG A 45 -4.51 6.86 -7.86
N SER A 46 -3.34 7.01 -8.49
CA SER A 46 -3.22 6.81 -9.93
C SER A 46 -3.54 5.37 -10.35
N PHE A 47 -3.25 4.37 -9.50
CA PHE A 47 -3.64 2.98 -9.73
C PHE A 47 -5.12 2.73 -9.47
N ILE A 48 -5.71 3.42 -8.49
CA ILE A 48 -7.13 3.26 -8.16
C ILE A 48 -8.01 3.92 -9.22
N ARG A 49 -7.60 5.08 -9.75
CA ARG A 49 -8.27 5.74 -10.88
C ARG A 49 -8.34 4.84 -12.11
N ASP A 50 -7.27 4.12 -12.41
CA ASP A 50 -7.11 3.28 -13.59
C ASP A 50 -7.43 1.79 -13.30
N LEU A 51 -8.17 1.50 -12.22
CA LEU A 51 -8.40 0.14 -11.69
C LEU A 51 -9.26 -0.75 -12.61
N ASP A 52 -9.98 -0.16 -13.55
CA ASP A 52 -10.74 -0.86 -14.59
C ASP A 52 -9.82 -1.53 -15.63
N ARG A 53 -8.59 -1.03 -15.80
CA ARG A 53 -7.61 -1.62 -16.70
C ARG A 53 -7.03 -2.91 -16.14
N ARG A 54 -6.95 -3.94 -16.99
CA ARG A 54 -6.53 -5.30 -16.59
C ARG A 54 -5.13 -5.35 -15.96
N ASP A 55 -4.18 -4.60 -16.52
CA ASP A 55 -2.79 -4.50 -16.05
C ASP A 55 -2.73 -3.82 -14.68
N THR A 56 -3.37 -2.67 -14.52
CA THR A 56 -3.48 -1.95 -13.25
C THR A 56 -4.13 -2.81 -12.17
N ALA A 57 -5.26 -3.45 -12.48
CA ALA A 57 -5.97 -4.31 -11.55
C ALA A 57 -5.13 -5.52 -11.11
N ALA A 58 -4.31 -6.08 -12.01
CA ALA A 58 -3.39 -7.16 -11.67
C ALA A 58 -2.28 -6.68 -10.71
N ILE A 59 -1.74 -5.48 -10.92
CA ILE A 59 -0.74 -4.89 -10.02
C ILE A 59 -1.35 -4.64 -8.64
N VAL A 60 -2.52 -3.99 -8.57
CA VAL A 60 -3.21 -3.71 -7.30
C VAL A 60 -3.49 -4.99 -6.51
N ARG A 61 -4.04 -6.03 -7.16
CA ARG A 61 -4.25 -7.34 -6.50
C ARG A 61 -2.95 -7.97 -6.02
N THR A 62 -1.87 -7.84 -6.78
CA THR A 62 -0.56 -8.38 -6.39
C THR A 62 -0.02 -7.67 -5.14
N VAL A 63 -0.16 -6.34 -5.06
CA VAL A 63 0.25 -5.56 -3.90
C VAL A 63 -0.59 -5.91 -2.66
N ILE A 64 -1.90 -6.05 -2.83
CA ILE A 64 -2.80 -6.50 -1.76
C ILE A 64 -2.39 -7.89 -1.25
N GLY A 65 -2.20 -8.85 -2.16
CA GLY A 65 -1.76 -10.20 -1.81
C GLY A 65 -0.41 -10.19 -1.07
N LEU A 66 0.55 -9.37 -1.52
CA LEU A 66 1.82 -9.22 -0.83
C LEU A 66 1.65 -8.68 0.60
N GLY A 67 0.77 -7.70 0.80
CA GLY A 67 0.46 -7.17 2.13
C GLY A 67 -0.10 -8.25 3.05
N ILE A 68 -1.04 -9.05 2.55
CA ILE A 68 -1.62 -10.18 3.31
C ILE A 68 -0.53 -11.17 3.74
N GLU A 69 0.31 -11.63 2.81
CA GLU A 69 1.39 -12.60 3.09
C GLU A 69 2.43 -12.07 4.07
N LEU A 70 2.69 -10.76 4.07
CA LEU A 70 3.66 -10.12 4.95
C LEU A 70 3.05 -9.63 6.27
N GLY A 71 1.72 -9.74 6.46
CA GLY A 71 1.02 -9.16 7.61
C GLY A 71 1.05 -7.63 7.65
N ILE A 72 1.15 -6.98 6.48
CA ILE A 72 1.20 -5.54 6.30
C ILE A 72 -0.18 -5.05 5.83
N THR A 73 -0.73 -4.04 6.48
CA THR A 73 -2.00 -3.43 6.04
C THR A 73 -1.82 -2.73 4.70
N VAL A 74 -2.72 -2.97 3.75
CA VAL A 74 -2.76 -2.24 2.48
C VAL A 74 -3.95 -1.29 2.47
N THR A 75 -3.67 -0.01 2.20
CA THR A 75 -4.66 1.04 2.02
C THR A 75 -4.71 1.44 0.55
N ALA A 76 -5.88 1.40 -0.07
CA ALA A 76 -6.09 1.94 -1.41
C ALA A 76 -6.58 3.39 -1.34
N GLU A 77 -5.88 4.32 -2.00
CA GLU A 77 -6.21 5.75 -1.95
C GLU A 77 -6.96 6.25 -3.18
N GLY A 78 -7.83 7.25 -2.99
CA GLY A 78 -8.58 7.84 -4.10
C GLY A 78 -9.69 6.92 -4.63
N VAL A 79 -10.36 6.19 -3.74
CA VAL A 79 -11.55 5.39 -4.10
C VAL A 79 -12.74 6.34 -4.32
N GLU A 80 -13.27 6.37 -5.54
CA GLU A 80 -14.31 7.32 -5.96
C GLU A 80 -15.62 6.64 -6.36
N THR A 81 -15.61 5.33 -6.64
CA THR A 81 -16.78 4.56 -7.09
C THR A 81 -17.00 3.27 -6.30
N GLU A 82 -18.26 2.88 -6.11
CA GLU A 82 -18.60 1.62 -5.42
C GLU A 82 -18.01 0.40 -6.16
N ALA A 83 -17.87 0.50 -7.49
CA ALA A 83 -17.23 -0.52 -8.29
C ALA A 83 -15.74 -0.71 -7.93
N GLN A 84 -15.00 0.38 -7.70
CA GLN A 84 -13.61 0.31 -7.21
C GLN A 84 -13.57 -0.31 -5.80
N LEU A 85 -14.44 0.16 -4.90
CA LEU A 85 -14.51 -0.33 -3.52
C LEU A 85 -14.81 -1.84 -3.47
N GLU A 86 -15.77 -2.30 -4.26
CA GLU A 86 -16.15 -3.71 -4.35
C GLU A 86 -15.01 -4.56 -4.93
N MET A 87 -14.27 -4.05 -5.93
CA MET A 87 -13.10 -4.75 -6.45
C MET A 87 -12.01 -4.89 -5.39
N LEU A 88 -11.76 -3.83 -4.62
CA LEU A 88 -10.76 -3.81 -3.54
C LEU A 88 -11.17 -4.75 -2.39
N ARG A 89 -12.44 -4.76 -1.99
CA ARG A 89 -12.99 -5.71 -1.01
C ARG A 89 -12.80 -7.16 -1.45
N LYS A 90 -13.15 -7.48 -2.70
CA LYS A 90 -12.96 -8.83 -3.27
C LYS A 90 -11.50 -9.25 -3.32
N ALA A 91 -10.59 -8.29 -3.54
CA ALA A 91 -9.15 -8.54 -3.52
C ALA A 91 -8.59 -8.73 -2.10
N GLY A 92 -9.37 -8.45 -1.05
CA GLY A 92 -8.91 -8.52 0.34
C GLY A 92 -8.15 -7.27 0.80
N CYS A 93 -8.39 -6.11 0.19
CA CYS A 93 -7.76 -4.86 0.60
C CYS A 93 -8.17 -4.53 2.04
N GLY A 94 -7.19 -4.18 2.89
CA GLY A 94 -7.43 -3.96 4.31
C GLY A 94 -8.15 -2.65 4.59
N GLU A 95 -7.81 -1.59 3.86
CA GLU A 95 -8.39 -0.26 4.03
C GLU A 95 -8.61 0.42 2.67
N ALA A 96 -9.62 1.28 2.60
CA ALA A 96 -9.89 2.15 1.45
C ALA A 96 -10.11 3.58 1.95
N GLN A 97 -9.54 4.57 1.24
CA GLN A 97 -9.69 5.99 1.53
C GLN A 97 -10.16 6.73 0.27
N GLY A 98 -11.24 7.51 0.39
CA GLY A 98 -11.80 8.22 -0.74
C GLY A 98 -13.05 9.02 -0.41
N PHE A 99 -13.74 9.51 -1.43
CA PHE A 99 -14.90 10.42 -1.30
C PHE A 99 -16.24 9.69 -1.11
N LEU A 100 -16.23 8.36 -1.13
CA LEU A 100 -17.39 7.51 -0.84
C LEU A 100 -17.60 7.30 0.66
#